data_AF-A0A1I6E599-F1
#
_entry.id   AF-A0A1I6E599-F1
#
_cell.length_a   1.000
_cell.length_b   1.000
_cell.length_c   1.000
_cell.angle_alpha   90.00
_cell.angle_beta   90.00
_cell.angle_gamma   90.00
#
_symmetry.space_group_name_H-M   'P 1'
#
loop_
_entity.id
_entity.type
_entity.pdbx_description
1 polymer ?
#
loop_
_entity_poly.entity_id
_entity_poly.type
_entity_poly.pdbx_seq_one_letter_code
_entity_poly.pdbx_strand_id
1 'polypeptide(L)' 'MSNKKMDYRVNFRENGQILSIEITCCGKHIGEIRFREGESKTCPECGAAHTIKIQHNHFHLTRSE' A
#
# COMPACT_ATOMS: atom_id res chain seq x y z
N MET A 1 15.56 -14.66 8.31
CA MET A 1 14.31 -14.20 7.69
C MET A 1 14.52 -12.78 7.24
N SER A 2 14.81 -12.54 5.96
CA SER A 2 15.10 -11.20 5.45
C SER A 2 13.88 -10.31 5.68
N ASN A 3 14.02 -9.30 6.55
CA ASN A 3 13.13 -8.16 6.61
C ASN A 3 13.16 -7.45 5.25
N LYS A 4 12.34 -7.91 4.31
CA LYS A 4 12.15 -7.24 3.02
C LYS A 4 11.62 -5.85 3.35
N LYS A 5 12.47 -4.83 3.18
CA LYS A 5 12.15 -3.43 3.46
C LYS A 5 10.85 -3.07 2.74
N MET A 6 9.86 -2.69 3.51
CA MET A 6 8.57 -2.21 3.05
C MET A 6 8.36 -0.81 3.61
N ASP A 7 7.85 0.07 2.78
CA ASP A 7 7.46 1.42 3.18
C ASP A 7 6.22 1.83 2.38
N TYR A 8 5.48 2.81 2.87
CA TYR A 8 4.34 3.39 2.17
C TYR A 8 4.29 4.90 2.39
N ARG A 9 3.83 5.60 1.35
CA ARG A 9 3.53 7.03 1.42
C ARG A 9 2.07 7.26 1.12
N VAL A 10 1.41 8.05 1.97
CA VAL A 10 0.01 8.43 1.77
C VAL A 10 -0.02 9.77 1.04
N ASN A 11 -0.71 9.81 -0.09
CA ASN A 11 -0.93 11.03 -0.86
C ASN A 11 -2.31 11.59 -0.51
N PHE A 12 -2.38 12.90 -0.35
CA PHE A 12 -3.61 13.61 0.01
C PHE A 12 -4.04 14.55 -1.12
N ARG A 13 -5.33 14.75 -1.24
CA ARG A 13 -5.92 15.84 -2.02
C ARG A 13 -5.74 17.16 -1.27
N GLU A 14 -5.94 18.28 -1.98
CA GLU A 14 -5.88 19.63 -1.39
C GLU A 14 -6.83 19.82 -0.19
N ASN A 15 -7.96 19.10 -0.18
CA ASN A 15 -8.92 19.13 0.93
C ASN A 15 -8.57 18.19 2.11
N GLY A 16 -7.38 17.59 2.12
CA GLY A 16 -6.92 16.68 3.18
C GLY A 16 -7.47 15.26 3.10
N GLN A 17 -8.28 14.91 2.08
CA GLN A 17 -8.73 13.54 1.88
C GLN A 17 -7.61 12.69 1.29
N ILE A 18 -7.49 11.44 1.73
CA ILE A 18 -6.53 10.49 1.14
C ILE A 18 -6.91 10.24 -0.32
N LEU A 19 -5.97 10.47 -1.23
CA LEU A 19 -6.10 10.19 -2.66
C LEU A 19 -5.69 8.75 -2.96
N SER A 20 -4.51 8.37 -2.47
CA SER A 20 -3.84 7.13 -2.83
C SER A 20 -2.69 6.82 -1.89
N ILE A 21 -2.17 5.60 -2.02
CA ILE A 21 -1.06 5.09 -1.23
C ILE A 21 -0.02 4.53 -2.20
N GLU A 22 1.20 5.06 -2.14
CA GLU A 22 2.35 4.52 -2.85
C GLU A 22 3.01 3.43 -2.01
N ILE A 23 3.35 2.31 -2.65
CA ILE A 23 3.94 1.15 -1.99
C ILE A 23 5.37 0.97 -2.46
N THR A 24 6.28 0.85 -1.50
CA THR A 24 7.64 0.36 -1.70
C THR A 24 7.73 -1.03 -1.09
N CYS A 25 8.15 -2.01 -1.89
CA CYS A 25 8.35 -3.39 -1.45
C CYS A 25 9.67 -3.93 -2.02
N CYS A 26 10.38 -4.74 -1.23
CA CYS A 26 11.72 -5.23 -1.58
C CYS A 26 12.72 -4.09 -1.88
N GLY A 27 12.53 -2.93 -1.25
CA GLY A 27 13.35 -1.73 -1.49
C GLY A 27 13.12 -1.06 -2.84
N LYS A 28 12.09 -1.45 -3.59
CA LYS A 28 11.70 -0.82 -4.87
C LYS A 28 10.29 -0.25 -4.77
N HIS A 29 10.06 0.92 -5.36
CA HIS A 29 8.72 1.45 -5.54
C HIS A 29 7.97 0.57 -6.54
N ILE A 30 6.93 -0.12 -6.08
CA ILE A 30 6.11 -1.00 -6.94
C ILE A 30 4.93 -0.25 -7.54
N GLY A 31 4.62 0.94 -7.03
CA GLY A 31 3.66 1.87 -7.57
C GLY A 31 2.55 2.21 -6.58
N GLU A 32 1.52 2.85 -7.11
CA GLU A 32 0.42 3.42 -6.34
C GLU A 32 -0.84 2.54 -6.40
N ILE A 33 -1.62 2.58 -5.33
CA ILE A 33 -2.99 2.08 -5.24
C ILE A 33 -3.93 3.20 -4.82
N ARG A 34 -5.13 3.21 -5.40
CA ARG A 34 -6.16 4.19 -5.04
C ARG A 34 -6.66 3.92 -3.63
N PHE A 35 -7.00 4.98 -2.90
CA PHE A 35 -7.59 4.81 -1.57
C PHE A 35 -9.06 4.37 -1.69
N ARG A 36 -9.27 3.06 -1.89
CA ARG A 36 -10.56 2.39 -1.99
C ARG A 36 -10.49 1.01 -1.33
N GLU A 37 -11.63 0.54 -0.84
CA GLU A 37 -11.74 -0.75 -0.18
C GLU A 37 -11.30 -1.90 -1.09
N GLY A 38 -10.42 -2.77 -0.60
CA GLY A 38 -10.00 -3.98 -1.30
C GLY A 38 -8.99 -3.76 -2.44
N GLU A 39 -8.56 -2.52 -2.69
CA GLU A 39 -7.49 -2.26 -3.66
C GLU A 39 -6.21 -2.97 -3.24
N SER A 40 -5.57 -3.62 -4.21
CA SER A 40 -4.39 -4.43 -3.95
C SER A 40 -3.35 -4.31 -5.03
N LYS A 41 -2.10 -4.58 -4.66
CA LYS A 41 -0.97 -4.58 -5.57
C LYS A 41 0.03 -5.66 -5.23
N THR A 42 0.35 -6.46 -6.23
CA THR A 42 1.33 -7.53 -6.10
C THR A 42 2.73 -7.02 -6.37
N CYS A 43 3.67 -7.31 -5.47
CA CYS A 43 5.06 -7.02 -5.69
C CYS A 43 5.64 -7.98 -6.74
N PRO A 44 6.17 -7.48 -7.87
CA PRO A 44 6.73 -8.34 -8.92
C PRO A 44 8.01 -9.08 -8.48
N GLU A 45 8.68 -8.61 -7.43
CA GLU A 45 9.95 -9.19 -6.96
C GLU A 45 9.75 -10.35 -5.99
N CYS A 46 8.72 -10.28 -5.13
CA CYS A 46 8.51 -11.29 -4.09
C CYS A 46 7.17 -12.01 -4.17
N GLY A 47 6.29 -11.62 -5.09
CA GLY A 47 4.95 -12.19 -5.23
C GLY A 47 3.97 -11.74 -4.14
N ALA A 48 4.41 -11.03 -3.10
CA ALA A 48 3.54 -10.64 -1.99
C ALA A 48 2.47 -9.63 -2.46
N ALA A 49 1.23 -9.83 -2.05
CA ALA A 49 0.13 -8.91 -2.28
C ALA A 49 0.02 -7.89 -1.15
N HIS A 50 -0.13 -6.62 -1.51
CA HIS A 50 -0.35 -5.51 -0.59
C HIS A 50 -1.77 -5.01 -0.77
N THR A 51 -2.61 -5.14 0.25
CA THR A 51 -4.06 -4.85 0.16
C THR A 51 -4.47 -3.79 1.17
N ILE A 52 -5.29 -2.83 0.73
CA ILE A 52 -5.95 -1.85 1.60
C ILE A 52 -7.25 -2.44 2.15
N LYS A 53 -7.43 -2.28 3.45
CA LYS A 53 -8.71 -2.47 4.14
C LYS A 53 -9.06 -1.20 4.90
N ILE A 54 -10.15 -0.55 4.53
CA ILE A 54 -10.68 0.66 5.16
C ILE A 54 -11.65 0.23 6.25
N GLN A 55 -11.44 0.75 7.46
CA GLN A 55 -12.27 0.49 8.62
C GLN A 55 -12.69 1.82 9.24
N HIS A 56 -13.93 2.22 8.96
CA HIS A 56 -14.53 3.46 9.45
C HIS A 56 -13.64 4.68 9.14
N ASN A 57 -12.84 5.12 10.10
CA ASN A 57 -12.00 6.32 10.06
C ASN A 57 -10.50 6.03 9.86
N HIS A 58 -10.10 4.77 9.75
CA HIS A 58 -8.70 4.38 9.53
C HIS A 58 -8.62 3.31 8.45
N PHE A 59 -7.40 2.97 8.03
CA PHE A 59 -7.16 1.90 7.08
C PHE A 59 -5.94 1.07 7.50
N HIS A 60 -5.88 -0.15 6.98
CA HIS A 60 -4.77 -1.06 7.13
C HIS A 60 -4.19 -1.37 5.76
N LEU A 61 -2.86 -1.39 5.65
CA LEU A 61 -2.14 -1.90 4.49
C LEU A 61 -1.49 -3.23 4.88
N THR A 62 -2.11 -4.33 4.45
CA THR A 62 -1.64 -5.68 4.81
C THR A 62 -0.80 -6.27 3.70
N ARG A 63 0.31 -6.93 4.05
CA ARG A 63 1.13 -7.73 3.15
C ARG A 63 0.83 -9.22 3.37
N SER A 64 0.47 -9.95 2.33
CA SER A 64 0.33 -11.41 2.33
C SER A 64 1.32 -12.05 1.36
N GLU A 65 1.98 -13.13 1.78
CA GLU A 65 2.92 -13.92 0.97
C GLU A 65 2.25 -15.09 0.27
#